data_AF-A0A9D8G4F6-F1
#
_entry.id   AF-A0A9D8G4F6-F1
#
_cell.length_a   1.000
_cell.length_b   1.000
_cell.length_c   1.000
_cell.angle_alpha   90.00
_cell.angle_beta   90.00
_cell.angle_gamma   90.00
#
_symmetry.space_group_name_H-M   'P 1'
#
loop_
_entity.id
_entity.type
_entity.pdbx_description
1 polymer ?
#
loop_
_entity_poly.entity_id
_entity_poly.type
_entity_poly.pdbx_seq_one_letter_code
_entity_poly.pdbx_strand_id
1 'polypeptide(L)'
;MLSRQQILLLNWQVDYARFLSDSYDVSFSEAVRILNSIAIIVIINGLYPNQYKPTITLKKIINHISAMQQGKMRLEDFHKMTSDLYFEARKAVEFRFENKKGLKKRKKTREYA
;
A
#
# COMPACT_ATOMS: atom_id res chain seq x y z
N MET A 1 -0.65 15.71 -8.39
CA MET A 1 0.54 16.51 -8.01
C MET A 1 1.35 15.70 -7.00
N LEU A 2 2.59 15.33 -7.33
CA LEU A 2 3.48 14.63 -6.40
C LEU A 2 4.14 15.67 -5.48
N SER A 3 4.27 15.36 -4.19
CA SER A 3 5.05 16.19 -3.25
C SER A 3 6.32 15.46 -2.86
N ARG A 4 7.43 16.20 -2.75
CA ARG A 4 8.70 15.64 -2.28
C ARG A 4 8.66 15.59 -0.75
N GLN A 5 8.82 14.40 -0.21
CA GLN A 5 8.91 14.16 1.23
C GLN A 5 10.28 13.56 1.54
N GLN A 6 10.92 14.01 2.62
CA GLN A 6 12.13 13.39 3.15
C GLN A 6 11.74 12.43 4.26
N ILE A 7 12.30 11.22 4.24
CA ILE A 7 12.08 10.20 5.25
C ILE A 7 13.43 9.73 5.80
N LEU A 8 13.47 9.44 7.10
CA LEU A 8 14.60 8.77 7.73
C LEU A 8 14.28 7.28 7.82
N LEU A 9 15.22 6.46 7.35
CA LEU A 9 15.12 5.00 7.38
C LEU A 9 16.28 4.44 8.19
N LEU A 10 16.01 3.36 8.91
CA LEU A 10 17.05 2.56 9.55
C LEU A 10 17.88 1.85 8.48
N ASN A 11 19.16 1.55 8.78
CA ASN A 11 20.06 0.91 7.82
C ASN A 11 19.47 -0.37 7.21
N TRP A 12 18.89 -1.25 8.05
CA TRP A 12 18.28 -2.49 7.56
C TRP A 12 17.10 -2.26 6.60
N GLN A 13 16.37 -1.14 6.73
CA GLN A 13 15.29 -0.79 5.81
C GLN A 13 15.84 -0.30 4.48
N VAL A 14 16.94 0.46 4.51
CA VAL A 14 17.66 0.89 3.31
C VAL A 14 18.20 -0.32 2.56
N ASP A 15 18.84 -1.25 3.26
CA ASP A 15 19.41 -2.46 2.67
C ASP A 15 18.32 -3.30 2.01
N TYR A 16 17.18 -3.49 2.68
CA TYR A 16 16.05 -4.21 2.10
C TYR A 16 15.43 -3.49 0.91
N ALA A 17 15.28 -2.16 0.96
CA ALA A 17 14.77 -1.39 -0.18
C ALA A 17 15.72 -1.42 -1.38
N ARG A 18 17.05 -1.43 -1.16
CA ARG A 18 18.05 -1.63 -2.22
C ARG A 18 17.94 -3.02 -2.84
N PHE A 19 17.83 -4.05 -2.01
CA PHE A 19 17.60 -5.43 -2.48
C PHE A 19 16.37 -5.51 -3.40
N LEU A 20 15.25 -4.87 -3.04
CA LEU A 20 14.05 -4.82 -3.89
C LEU A 20 14.28 -4.02 -5.17
N SER A 21 14.99 -2.88 -5.07
CA SER A 21 15.36 -2.03 -6.21
C SER A 21 16.09 -2.85 -7.27
N ASP A 22 17.12 -3.57 -6.85
CA ASP A 22 17.99 -4.35 -7.73
C ASP A 22 17.27 -5.60 -8.26
N SER A 23 16.44 -6.25 -7.44
CA SER A 23 15.74 -7.49 -7.81
C SER A 23 14.63 -7.29 -8.83
N TYR A 24 14.01 -6.11 -8.86
CA TYR A 24 12.79 -5.87 -9.62
C TYR A 24 12.90 -4.73 -10.64
N ASP A 25 14.11 -4.23 -10.88
CA ASP A 25 14.39 -3.12 -11.80
C ASP A 25 13.48 -1.90 -11.54
N VAL A 26 13.38 -1.53 -10.26
CA VAL A 26 12.65 -0.34 -9.82
C VAL A 26 13.61 0.60 -9.12
N SER A 27 13.33 1.90 -9.12
CA SER A 27 14.14 2.83 -8.33
C SER A 27 13.97 2.59 -6.82
N PHE A 28 14.97 2.98 -6.03
CA PHE A 28 14.88 2.93 -4.56
C PHE A 28 13.63 3.63 -4.03
N SER A 29 13.27 4.77 -4.65
CA SER A 29 12.07 5.53 -4.29
C SER A 29 10.78 4.76 -4.55
N GLU A 30 10.73 3.96 -5.62
CA GLU A 30 9.60 3.11 -5.96
C GLU A 30 9.51 1.92 -5.01
N ALA A 31 10.63 1.27 -4.69
CA ALA A 31 10.67 0.17 -3.74
C ALA A 31 10.06 0.60 -2.38
N VAL A 32 10.49 1.74 -1.85
CA VAL A 32 9.94 2.28 -0.58
C VAL A 32 8.44 2.60 -0.70
N ARG A 33 8.04 3.19 -1.83
CA ARG A 33 6.63 3.53 -2.08
C ARG A 33 5.74 2.28 -2.23
N ILE A 34 6.25 1.20 -2.82
CA ILE A 34 5.57 -0.11 -2.89
C ILE A 34 5.38 -0.67 -1.48
N LEU A 35 6.44 -0.70 -0.66
CA LEU A 35 6.36 -1.17 0.74
C LEU A 35 5.32 -0.40 1.54
N ASN A 36 5.32 0.93 1.43
CA ASN A 36 4.32 1.78 2.10
C ASN A 36 2.89 1.47 1.64
N SER A 37 2.70 1.26 0.34
CA SER A 37 1.39 0.95 -0.23
C SER A 37 0.87 -0.40 0.26
N ILE A 38 1.73 -1.43 0.34
CA ILE A 38 1.39 -2.73 0.95
C ILE A 38 0.97 -2.53 2.42
N ALA A 39 1.77 -1.81 3.20
CA ALA A 39 1.50 -1.58 4.62
C ALA A 39 0.14 -0.88 4.83
N ILE A 40 -0.17 0.15 4.04
CA ILE A 40 -1.44 0.87 4.09
C ILE A 40 -2.62 -0.09 3.85
N ILE A 41 -2.57 -0.90 2.79
CA ILE A 41 -3.65 -1.84 2.45
C ILE A 41 -3.85 -2.84 3.58
N VAL A 42 -2.76 -3.44 4.08
CA VAL A 42 -2.80 -4.45 5.16
C VAL A 42 -3.39 -3.86 6.44
N ILE A 43 -2.91 -2.69 6.87
CA ILE A 43 -3.38 -2.04 8.10
C ILE A 43 -4.87 -1.68 7.98
N ILE A 44 -5.29 -1.08 6.88
CA ILE A 44 -6.69 -0.62 6.72
C ILE A 44 -7.64 -1.81 6.58
N ASN A 45 -7.26 -2.84 5.83
CA ASN A 45 -8.03 -4.08 5.76
C ASN A 45 -8.12 -4.75 7.14
N GLY A 46 -7.05 -4.76 7.93
CA GLY A 46 -7.05 -5.29 9.30
C GLY A 46 -7.93 -4.51 10.28
N LEU A 47 -7.99 -3.19 10.13
CA LEU A 47 -8.84 -2.32 10.97
C LEU A 47 -10.32 -2.41 10.60
N TYR A 48 -10.64 -2.70 9.33
CA TYR A 48 -12.00 -2.70 8.79
C TYR A 48 -12.33 -3.96 7.98
N PRO A 49 -12.15 -5.17 8.54
CA PRO A 49 -12.16 -6.43 7.77
C PRO A 49 -13.49 -6.74 7.07
N ASN A 50 -14.60 -6.20 7.59
CA ASN A 50 -15.94 -6.43 7.06
C ASN A 50 -16.45 -5.28 6.17
N GLN A 51 -15.73 -4.16 6.09
CA GLN A 51 -16.19 -2.95 5.42
C GLN A 51 -15.29 -2.58 4.23
N TYR A 52 -13.98 -2.73 4.40
CA TYR A 52 -13.02 -2.51 3.32
C TYR A 52 -12.64 -3.85 2.70
N LYS A 53 -12.94 -4.04 1.41
CA LYS A 53 -12.62 -5.24 0.66
C LYS A 53 -11.62 -4.91 -0.44
N PRO A 54 -10.31 -5.04 -0.20
CA PRO A 54 -9.31 -4.65 -1.18
C PRO A 54 -9.37 -5.58 -2.40
N THR A 55 -9.30 -5.00 -3.60
CA THR A 55 -9.21 -5.79 -4.84
C THR A 55 -7.86 -6.51 -4.95
N ILE A 56 -6.84 -5.94 -4.31
CA ILE A 56 -5.49 -6.50 -4.21
C ILE A 56 -5.25 -6.95 -2.78
N THR A 57 -5.34 -8.25 -2.56
CA THR A 57 -5.11 -8.86 -1.25
C THR A 57 -3.63 -9.16 -1.02
N LEU A 58 -3.23 -9.29 0.24
CA LEU A 58 -1.87 -9.73 0.60
C LEU A 58 -1.50 -11.05 -0.08
N LYS A 59 -2.45 -12.00 -0.15
CA LYS A 59 -2.26 -13.27 -0.86
C LYS A 59 -1.94 -13.05 -2.34
N LYS A 60 -2.66 -12.14 -3.02
CA LYS A 60 -2.40 -11.81 -4.42
C LYS A 60 -1.02 -11.19 -4.60
N ILE A 61 -0.61 -10.30 -3.69
CA ILE A 61 0.72 -9.66 -3.70
C ILE A 61 1.82 -10.70 -3.55
N ILE A 62 1.74 -11.58 -2.55
CA ILE A 62 2.72 -12.65 -2.31
C ILE A 62 2.84 -13.55 -3.54
N ASN A 63 1.71 -13.94 -4.14
CA ASN A 63 1.72 -14.78 -5.33
C ASN A 63 2.43 -14.09 -6.52
N HIS A 64 2.26 -12.78 -6.70
CA HIS A 64 2.94 -12.05 -7.77
C HIS A 64 4.44 -11.94 -7.51
N ILE A 65 4.85 -11.61 -6.28
CA ILE A 65 6.26 -11.55 -5.90
C ILE A 65 6.93 -12.91 -6.11
N SER A 66 6.28 -13.99 -5.68
CA SER A 66 6.77 -15.36 -5.86
C SER A 66 6.85 -15.76 -7.35
N ALA A 67 5.85 -15.40 -8.15
CA ALA A 67 5.87 -15.66 -9.60
C ALA A 67 7.03 -14.90 -10.29
N MET A 68 7.27 -13.65 -9.89
CA MET A 68 8.40 -12.85 -10.40
C MET A 68 9.74 -13.47 -10.01
N GLN A 69 9.92 -13.87 -8.75
CA GLN A 69 11.15 -14.54 -8.29
C GLN A 69 11.41 -15.88 -9.00
N GLN A 70 10.35 -16.58 -9.41
CA GLN A 70 10.44 -17.82 -10.18
C GLN A 70 10.61 -17.60 -11.69
N GLY A 71 10.70 -16.35 -12.16
CA GLY A 71 10.79 -16.03 -13.60
C GLY A 71 9.51 -16.35 -14.39
N LYS A 72 8.37 -16.53 -13.71
CA LYS A 72 7.07 -16.89 -14.30
C LYS A 72 6.21 -15.67 -14.64
N MET A 73 6.71 -14.47 -14.38
CA MET A 73 6.01 -13.20 -14.61
C MET A 73 6.88 -12.29 -15.46
N ARG A 74 6.26 -11.58 -16.40
CA ARG A 74 6.96 -10.55 -17.18
C ARG A 74 7.13 -9.30 -16.33
N LEU A 75 8.19 -8.56 -16.57
CA LEU A 75 8.47 -7.30 -15.87
C LEU A 75 7.31 -6.28 -16.04
N GLU A 76 6.69 -6.24 -17.22
CA GLU A 76 5.53 -5.39 -17.52
C GLU A 76 4.33 -5.70 -16.60
N ASP A 77 4.04 -6.98 -16.37
CA ASP A 77 2.96 -7.41 -15.48
C ASP A 77 3.27 -7.04 -14.03
N PHE A 78 4.54 -7.11 -13.63
CA PHE A 78 5.01 -6.66 -12.33
C PHE A 78 4.77 -5.15 -12.16
N HIS A 79 5.20 -4.31 -13.11
CA HIS A 79 4.97 -2.86 -13.04
C HIS A 79 3.48 -2.50 -13.06
N LYS A 80 2.66 -3.22 -13.83
CA LYS A 80 1.21 -3.06 -13.79
C LYS A 80 0.66 -3.35 -12.40
N MET A 81 1.11 -4.43 -11.76
CA MET A 81 0.74 -4.77 -10.39
C MET A 81 1.18 -3.69 -9.39
N THR A 82 2.37 -3.10 -9.54
CA THR A 82 2.78 -1.97 -8.68
C THR A 82 1.84 -0.78 -8.82
N SER A 83 1.38 -0.47 -10.04
CA SER A 83 0.41 0.59 -10.30
C SER A 83 -0.94 0.30 -9.64
N ASP A 84 -1.47 -0.91 -9.83
CA ASP A 84 -2.70 -1.36 -9.19
C ASP A 84 -2.60 -1.23 -7.65
N LEU A 85 -1.44 -1.59 -7.09
CA LEU A 85 -1.14 -1.51 -5.67
C LEU A 85 -1.17 -0.07 -5.15
N TYR A 86 -0.64 0.89 -5.91
CA TYR A 86 -0.76 2.32 -5.61
C TYR A 86 -2.21 2.79 -5.57
N PHE A 87 -3.00 2.42 -6.58
CA PHE A 87 -4.42 2.80 -6.65
C PHE A 87 -5.22 2.20 -5.49
N GLU A 88 -4.95 0.95 -5.13
CA GLU A 88 -5.61 0.29 -4.00
C GLU A 88 -5.26 0.95 -2.66
N ALA A 89 -3.97 1.25 -2.43
CA ALA A 89 -3.54 1.96 -1.23
C ALA A 89 -4.21 3.34 -1.10
N ARG A 90 -4.37 4.07 -2.21
CA ARG A 90 -5.11 5.34 -2.21
C ARG A 90 -6.58 5.14 -1.82
N LYS A 91 -7.29 4.19 -2.43
CA LYS A 91 -8.68 3.86 -2.08
C LYS A 91 -8.82 3.51 -0.59
N ALA A 92 -7.87 2.75 -0.05
CA ALA A 92 -7.85 2.39 1.36
C ALA A 92 -7.78 3.65 2.26
N VAL A 93 -6.89 4.59 1.95
CA VAL A 93 -6.73 5.84 2.70
C VAL A 93 -7.99 6.69 2.62
N GLU A 94 -8.56 6.85 1.42
CA GLU A 94 -9.81 7.60 1.20
C GLU A 94 -10.95 7.00 2.04
N PHE A 95 -11.14 5.68 2.00
CA PHE A 95 -12.10 4.96 2.83
C PHE A 95 -11.91 5.25 4.33
N ARG A 96 -10.67 5.21 4.83
CA ARG A 96 -10.37 5.49 6.24
C ARG A 96 -10.73 6.92 6.62
N PHE A 97 -10.43 7.89 5.75
CA PHE A 97 -10.73 9.30 6.02
C PHE A 97 -12.23 9.60 6.03
N GLU A 98 -12.99 8.98 5.13
CA GLU A 98 -14.47 9.09 5.11
C GLU A 98 -15.09 8.52 6.38
N ASN A 99 -14.66 7.33 6.81
CA ASN A 99 -15.14 6.72 8.06
C ASN A 99 -14.78 7.57 9.28
N LYS A 100 -13.59 8.20 9.31
CA LYS A 100 -13.21 9.13 10.38
C LYS A 100 -14.10 10.39 10.41
N LYS A 101 -14.47 10.93 9.25
CA LYS A 101 -15.39 12.08 9.15
C LYS A 101 -16.82 11.72 9.60
N GLY A 102 -17.31 10.54 9.21
CA GLY A 102 -18.61 10.01 9.64
C GLY A 102 -18.72 9.84 11.16
N LEU A 103 -17.65 9.34 11.80
CA LEU A 103 -17.57 9.21 13.27
C LEU A 103 -17.63 10.56 14.00
N LYS A 104 -16.95 11.60 13.48
CA LYS A 104 -17.00 12.95 14.05
C LYS A 104 -18.40 13.57 13.95
N LYS A 105 -19.10 13.35 12.84
CA LYS A 105 -20.45 13.88 12.63
C LYS A 105 -21.47 13.26 13.59
N ARG A 106 -21.38 11.93 13.82
CA ARG A 106 -22.24 11.21 14.79
C ARG A 106 -21.99 11.60 16.25
N LYS A 107 -20.75 11.92 16.63
CA LYS A 107 -20.43 12.41 17.99
C LYS A 107 -21.09 13.76 18.28
N LYS A 108 -21.01 14.72 17.35
CA LYS A 108 -21.69 16.01 17.52
C LYS A 108 -23.20 15.86 17.70
N THR A 109 -23.88 15.02 16.92
CA THR A 109 -25.34 14.85 17.04
C THR A 109 -25.78 14.25 18.39
N ARG A 110 -24.92 13.49 19.08
CA ARG A 110 -25.21 12.95 20.42
C ARG A 110 -24.89 13.89 21.58
N GLU A 111 -24.11 14.94 21.36
CA GLU A 111 -23.84 15.98 22.37
C GLU A 111 -24.93 17.07 22.40
N TYR A 112 -25.80 17.10 21.37
CA TYR A 112 -26.93 18.03 21.26
C TYR A 112 -28.31 17.35 21.33
N ALA A 113 -28.36 16.09 21.76
CA ALA A 113 -29.58 15.32 22.01
C ALA A 113 -29.62 14.90 23.48
#